data_AF-Q768Y0-F1
#
_entry.id   AF-Q768Y0-F1
#
_cell.length_a   1.000
_cell.length_b   1.000
_cell.length_c   1.000
_cell.angle_alpha   90.00
_cell.angle_beta   90.00
_cell.angle_gamma   90.00
#
_symmetry.space_group_name_H-M   'P 1'
#
loop_
_entity.id
_entity.type
_entity.pdbx_description
1 polymer ?
#
loop_
_entity_poly.entity_id
_entity_poly.type
_entity_poly.pdbx_seq_one_letter_code
_entity_poly.pdbx_strand_id
1 'polypeptide(L)' 'YHPEPRVASIVSSHDKPEWVINVKETGMIKLVDYSDIANLKEITINSAKFLHDGG' A
#
# COMPACT_ATOMS: atom_id res chain seq x y z
N TYR A 1 -4.22 16.65 -16.30
CA TYR A 1 -3.29 16.01 -15.34
C TYR A 1 -4.04 15.89 -14.02
N HIS A 2 -4.38 14.67 -13.59
CA HIS A 2 -5.00 14.43 -12.28
C HIS A 2 -3.86 14.09 -11.31
N PRO A 3 -3.55 14.94 -10.31
CA PRO A 3 -2.39 14.76 -9.44
C PRO A 3 -2.62 13.70 -8.34
N GLU A 4 -3.66 12.88 -8.43
CA GLU A 4 -4.00 11.93 -7.38
C GLU A 4 -3.31 10.57 -7.61
N PRO A 5 -2.53 10.08 -6.63
CA PRO A 5 -1.91 8.76 -6.71
C PRO A 5 -2.97 7.66 -6.75
N ARG A 6 -2.84 6.75 -7.71
CA ARG A 6 -3.69 5.58 -7.91
C ARG A 6 -3.11 4.38 -7.17
N VAL A 7 -4.01 3.55 -6.65
CA VAL A 7 -3.63 2.27 -6.05
C VAL A 7 -3.32 1.26 -7.15
N ALA A 8 -2.13 0.67 -7.08
CA ALA A 8 -1.65 -0.37 -7.97
C ALA A 8 -2.28 -1.73 -7.66
N SER A 9 -2.28 -2.07 -6.37
CA SER A 9 -2.65 -3.38 -5.85
C SER A 9 -2.95 -3.28 -4.36
N ILE A 10 -3.85 -4.14 -3.91
CA ILE A 10 -4.15 -4.39 -2.50
C ILE A 10 -4.06 -5.90 -2.30
N VAL A 11 -3.24 -6.35 -1.35
CA VAL A 11 -3.08 -7.77 -1.03
C VAL A 11 -3.34 -7.95 0.45
N SER A 12 -4.24 -8.88 0.80
CA SER A 12 -4.52 -9.25 2.19
C SER A 12 -3.65 -10.41 2.64
N SER A 13 -3.21 -10.37 3.90
CA SER A 13 -2.66 -11.54 4.57
C SER A 13 -3.76 -12.58 4.84
N HIS A 14 -3.40 -13.87 4.78
CA HIS A 14 -4.30 -14.98 5.13
C HIS A 14 -4.28 -15.28 6.64
N ASP A 15 -3.26 -14.81 7.37
CA ASP A 15 -3.01 -15.17 8.76
C ASP A 15 -3.22 -13.99 9.74
N LYS A 16 -3.15 -12.75 9.24
CA LYS A 16 -3.25 -11.54 10.04
C LYS A 16 -4.21 -10.55 9.36
N PRO A 17 -4.90 -9.70 10.13
CA PRO A 17 -5.73 -8.63 9.58
C PRO A 17 -4.84 -7.49 9.06
N GLU A 18 -4.08 -7.74 7.99
CA GLU A 18 -3.14 -6.79 7.40
C GLU A 18 -3.30 -6.71 5.87
N TRP A 19 -3.26 -5.49 5.34
CA TRP A 19 -3.17 -5.22 3.90
C TRP A 19 -1.81 -4.65 3.52
N VAL A 20 -1.30 -5.10 2.38
CA VAL A 20 -0.21 -4.45 1.66
C VAL A 20 -0.81 -3.68 0.48
N ILE A 21 -0.66 -2.36 0.49
CA ILE A 21 -1.18 -1.47 -0.55
C ILE A 21 0.01 -0.87 -1.29
N ASN A 22 0.05 -1.02 -2.61
CA ASN A 22 1.06 -0.37 -3.44
C ASN A 22 0.43 0.84 -4.15
N VAL A 23 1.03 2.02 -3.99
CA VAL A 23 0.58 3.27 -4.60
C VAL A 23 1.52 3.62 -5.74
N LYS A 24 1.03 3.54 -6.99
CA LYS A 24 1.86 3.61 -8.20
C LYS A 24 2.61 4.91 -8.27
N GLU A 25 1.93 6.04 -8.43
CA GLU A 25 2.54 7.32 -8.79
C GLU A 25 3.52 7.87 -7.73
N THR A 26 3.44 7.39 -6.48
CA THR A 26 4.28 7.84 -5.37
C THR A 26 5.39 6.87 -5.00
N GLY A 27 5.36 5.63 -5.51
CA GLY A 27 6.31 4.59 -5.10
C GLY A 27 6.25 4.32 -3.61
N MET A 28 5.05 4.29 -3.03
CA MET A 28 4.85 4.00 -1.62
C MET A 28 4.18 2.64 -1.46
N ILE A 29 4.69 1.85 -0.53
CA ILE A 29 4.03 0.64 -0.03
C ILE A 29 3.48 0.98 1.35
N LYS A 30 2.17 0.79 1.56
CA LYS A 30 1.54 0.94 2.86
C LYS A 30 1.21 -0.43 3.42
N LEU A 31 1.62 -0.67 4.66
CA LEU A 31 1.16 -1.79 5.47
C LEU A 31 0.05 -1.26 6.38
N VAL A 32 -1.15 -1.81 6.25
CA VAL A 32 -2.34 -1.38 6.99
C VAL A 32 -2.79 -2.53 7.87
N ASP A 33 -2.67 -2.37 9.18
CA ASP A 33 -3.24 -3.26 10.19
C ASP A 33 -4.68 -2.82 10.46
N TYR A 34 -5.63 -3.71 10.17
CA TYR A 34 -7.07 -3.53 10.35
C TYR A 34 -7.64 -4.43 11.45
N SER A 35 -6.81 -4.93 12.38
CA SER A 35 -7.27 -5.66 13.56
C SER A 35 -8.29 -4.87 14.40
N ASP A 36 -8.17 -3.54 14.40
CA ASP A 36 -9.15 -2.62 14.99
C ASP A 36 -9.60 -1.61 13.92
N ILE A 37 -10.78 -1.83 13.36
CA ILE A 37 -11.37 -0.97 12.32
C ILE A 37 -11.63 0.46 12.83
N ALA A 38 -11.79 0.64 14.15
CA ALA A 38 -11.94 1.98 14.72
C ALA A 38 -10.60 2.71 14.86
N ASN A 39 -9.47 2.00 14.86
CA ASN A 39 -8.12 2.54 15.08
C ASN A 39 -7.09 1.90 14.14
N LEU A 40 -7.27 2.11 12.84
CA LEU A 40 -6.35 1.61 11.82
C LEU A 40 -4.91 2.11 12.07
N LYS A 41 -3.94 1.20 11.92
CA LYS A 41 -2.52 1.55 11.98
C LYS A 41 -1.91 1.39 10.60
N GLU A 42 -1.15 2.40 10.18
CA GLU A 42 -0.47 2.43 8.89
C GLU A 42 1.04 2.59 9.08
N ILE A 43 1.83 1.81 8.33
CA ILE A 43 3.26 2.05 8.13
C ILE A 43 3.48 2.31 6.64
N THR A 44 4.09 3.45 6.31
CA THR A 44 4.50 3.79 4.94
C THR A 44 5.97 3.46 4.72
N ILE A 45 6.25 2.68 3.68
CA ILE A 45 7.58 2.31 3.22
C ILE A 45 7.78 2.92 1.82
N ASN A 46 8.86 3.68 1.63
CA ASN A 46 9.23 4.18 0.31
C ASN A 46 9.81 3.02 -0.51
N SER A 47 9.22 2.73 -1.67
CA SER A 47 9.75 1.76 -2.63
C SER A 47 10.83 2.40 -3.50
N ALA A 48 11.77 1.59 -3.97
CA ALA A 48 12.75 2.05 -4.95
C ALA A 48 12.02 2.44 -6.25
N LYS A 49 12.37 3.62 -6.80
CA LYS A 49 11.78 4.24 -8.01
C LYS A 49 11.66 3.32 -9.25
N PHE A 50 12.32 2.17 -9.26
CA PHE A 50 12.41 1.26 -10.40
C PHE A 50 11.48 0.04 -10.33
N LEU A 51 10.71 -0.13 -9.25
CA LEU A 51 9.72 -1.20 -9.11
C LEU A 51 8.31 -0.72 -9.49
N HIS A 52 8.21 0.09 -10.55
CA HIS A 52 7.00 0.86 -10.90
C HIS A 52 6.21 0.29 -12.07
N ASP A 53 6.88 -0.34 -13.03
CA ASP A 53 6.24 -0.92 -14.21
C ASP A 53 6.60 -2.40 -14.24
N GLY A 54 5.68 -3.23 -13.76
CA GLY A 54 5.87 -4.67 -13.58
C GLY A 54 6.70 -5.32 -14.68
N GLY A 55 7.66 -6.15 -14.26
CA GLY A 55 8.12 -7.24 -15.12
C GLY A 55 6.97 -8.18 -15.46
#